data_AF-A0A1V6TMN9-F1
#
_entry.id   AF-A0A1V6TMN9-F1
#
_cell.length_a   1.000
_cell.length_b   1.000
_cell.length_c   1.000
_cell.angle_alpha   90.00
_cell.angle_beta   90.00
_cell.angle_gamma   90.00
#
_symmetry.space_group_name_H-M   'P 1'
#
loop_
_entity.id
_entity.type
_entity.pdbx_description
1 polymer ?
#
loop_
_entity_poly.entity_id
_entity_poly.type
_entity_poly.pdbx_seq_one_letter_code
_entity_poly.pdbx_strand_id
1 'polypeptide(L)'
;MPVDYEQSKPILGHAYFAYALSVTNTRSCGVKLSQDERFTSYRHASLALQSLRDIHVTSAQQAATCLILGTMIMLFAMFERPCNVYTLSRQTLILLQPVYDTLTRPGPNQFFFLTGIIMLEMIGSLIYGTVPALHFREPEDSPYIDRYLGLSTSLLPVLSQVCELNWAVSPAGQGERDIHWITDTMDKLEAATLTWKIDFPKGLCQSFSAIEIAHIFCQAQVMRMAALLMIYRMRFPFGTHDLPARTIGISILTRLESTMLATGKPVKFVMVPVLVGCIELIGEERDRWMPHVPKLACCSNGYGSYIQAVVRACWAVRDSGVHFKGYGVGQYFHDEWIWIMKLK
;
A
#
# COMPACT_ATOMS: atom_id res chain seq x y z
N MET A 1 -5.15 9.42 -25.48
CA MET A 1 -4.99 10.85 -25.80
C MET A 1 -3.64 11.30 -25.27
N PRO A 2 -2.85 12.06 -26.04
CA PRO A 2 -1.63 12.63 -25.50
C PRO A 2 -2.04 13.73 -24.53
N VAL A 3 -1.61 13.58 -23.28
CA VAL A 3 -1.45 14.71 -22.35
C VAL A 3 -0.79 15.84 -23.14
N ASP A 4 -1.29 17.07 -23.07
CA ASP A 4 -0.60 18.23 -23.65
C ASP A 4 0.72 18.41 -22.89
N TYR A 5 1.71 17.65 -23.36
CA TYR A 5 2.93 17.29 -22.64
C TYR A 5 3.74 18.55 -22.33
N GLU A 6 3.69 19.54 -23.22
CA GLU A 6 4.38 20.81 -23.09
C GLU A 6 3.91 21.62 -21.88
N GLN A 7 2.61 21.59 -21.52
CA GLN A 7 2.11 22.33 -20.35
C GLN A 7 2.48 21.64 -19.02
N SER A 8 2.60 20.31 -19.00
CA SER A 8 2.88 19.55 -17.77
C SER A 8 4.38 19.34 -17.50
N LYS A 9 5.23 19.53 -18.51
CA LYS A 9 6.69 19.33 -18.47
C LYS A 9 7.41 20.09 -17.34
N PRO A 10 7.17 21.40 -17.11
CA PRO A 10 7.88 22.12 -16.04
C PRO A 10 7.49 21.61 -14.64
N ILE A 11 6.23 21.22 -14.46
CA ILE A 11 5.70 20.71 -13.18
C ILE A 11 6.30 19.33 -12.86
N LEU A 12 6.40 18.46 -13.86
CA LEU A 12 6.84 17.07 -13.67
C LEU A 12 8.36 16.90 -13.66
N GLY A 13 9.11 17.83 -14.26
CA GLY A 13 10.57 17.72 -14.42
C GLY A 13 11.30 17.52 -13.09
N HIS A 14 11.00 18.34 -12.08
CA HIS A 14 11.63 18.21 -10.76
C HIS A 14 11.28 16.88 -10.07
N ALA A 15 10.05 16.40 -10.20
CA ALA A 15 9.65 15.14 -9.60
C ALA A 15 10.35 13.94 -10.26
N TYR A 16 10.48 13.98 -11.59
CA TYR A 16 11.24 12.99 -12.34
C TYR A 16 12.72 12.97 -11.94
N PHE A 17 13.37 14.13 -11.85
CA PHE A 17 14.77 14.21 -11.43
C PHE A 17 14.98 13.72 -10.00
N ALA A 18 14.10 14.11 -9.07
CA ALA A 18 14.15 13.62 -7.69
C ALA A 18 14.11 12.09 -7.64
N TYR A 19 13.13 11.48 -8.33
CA TYR A 19 13.00 10.03 -8.42
C TYR A 19 14.21 9.38 -9.09
N ALA A 20 14.58 9.82 -10.31
CA ALA A 20 15.67 9.22 -11.08
C ALA A 20 16.99 9.22 -10.30
N LEU A 21 17.32 10.35 -9.65
CA LEU A 21 18.51 10.48 -8.80
C LEU A 21 18.44 9.56 -7.58
N SER A 22 17.29 9.43 -6.91
CA SER A 22 17.15 8.50 -5.77
C SER A 22 17.35 7.03 -6.14
N VAL A 23 16.92 6.63 -7.34
CA VAL A 23 17.10 5.26 -7.85
C VAL A 23 18.56 5.00 -8.20
N THR A 24 19.23 5.94 -8.86
CA THR A 24 20.67 5.80 -9.16
C THR A 24 21.47 5.74 -7.87
N ASN A 25 21.07 6.49 -6.84
CA ASN A 25 21.74 6.49 -5.55
C ASN A 25 21.65 5.16 -4.81
N THR A 26 20.54 4.43 -4.98
CA THR A 26 20.33 3.13 -4.34
C THR A 26 20.89 1.95 -5.14
N ARG A 27 21.03 2.07 -6.47
CA ARG A 27 21.59 1.01 -7.32
C ARG A 27 23.12 1.01 -7.39
N SER A 28 23.77 2.15 -7.15
CA SER A 28 25.23 2.27 -7.09
C SER A 28 25.79 1.67 -5.80
N CYS A 29 25.70 0.34 -5.68
CA CYS A 29 26.27 -0.41 -4.57
C CYS A 29 27.80 -0.34 -4.66
N GLY A 30 28.43 0.60 -3.95
CA GLY A 30 29.88 0.69 -3.80
C GLY A 30 30.51 2.06 -4.03
N VAL A 31 29.83 3.00 -4.69
CA VAL A 31 30.32 4.38 -4.86
C VAL A 31 29.61 5.27 -3.85
N LYS A 32 30.34 5.77 -2.85
CA LYS A 32 29.83 6.86 -2.00
C LYS A 32 29.64 8.08 -2.88
N LEU A 33 28.39 8.36 -3.25
CA LEU A 33 28.04 9.57 -3.96
C LEU A 33 28.47 10.80 -3.17
N SER A 34 28.79 11.87 -3.91
CA SER A 34 29.10 13.16 -3.32
C SER A 34 27.88 13.67 -2.53
N GLN A 35 28.13 14.46 -1.47
CA GLN A 35 27.05 15.12 -0.73
C GLN A 35 26.20 16.01 -1.66
N ASP A 36 26.79 16.55 -2.72
CA ASP A 36 26.15 17.41 -3.71
C ASP A 36 25.07 16.68 -4.53
N GLU A 37 25.31 15.43 -4.93
CA GLU A 37 24.33 14.63 -5.69
C GLU A 37 23.09 14.28 -4.86
N ARG A 38 23.29 13.97 -3.56
CA ARG A 38 22.17 13.79 -2.62
C ARG A 38 21.43 15.10 -2.41
N PHE A 39 22.14 16.20 -2.15
CA PHE A 39 21.51 17.50 -1.95
C PHE A 39 20.66 17.92 -3.16
N THR A 40 21.12 17.59 -4.37
CA THR A 40 20.41 17.86 -5.63
C THR A 40 19.08 17.10 -5.72
N SER A 41 19.02 15.81 -5.34
CA SER A 41 17.76 15.05 -5.35
C SER A 41 16.73 15.62 -4.36
N TYR A 42 17.17 16.02 -3.16
CA TYR A 42 16.32 16.67 -2.16
C TYR A 42 15.81 18.05 -2.61
N ARG A 43 16.65 18.84 -3.30
CA ARG A 43 16.24 20.12 -3.87
C ARG A 43 15.13 19.92 -4.90
N HIS A 44 15.30 18.96 -5.81
CA HIS A 44 14.27 18.61 -6.79
C HIS A 44 12.99 18.09 -6.13
N ALA A 45 13.10 17.25 -5.11
CA ALA A 45 11.94 16.76 -4.37
C ALA A 45 11.16 17.90 -3.68
N SER A 46 11.88 18.88 -3.12
CA SER A 46 11.27 20.04 -2.46
C SER A 46 10.52 20.92 -3.44
N LEU A 47 11.10 21.19 -4.61
CA LEU A 47 10.43 21.95 -5.68
C LEU A 47 9.21 21.21 -6.24
N ALA A 48 9.31 19.88 -6.42
CA ALA A 48 8.17 19.07 -6.84
C ALA A 48 7.05 19.06 -5.78
N LEU A 49 7.39 19.00 -4.49
CA LEU A 49 6.42 19.08 -3.40
C LEU A 49 5.75 20.44 -3.34
N GLN A 50 6.49 21.53 -3.62
CA GLN A 50 5.90 22.86 -3.77
C GLN A 50 4.88 22.86 -4.92
N SER A 51 5.23 22.34 -6.09
CA SER A 51 4.29 22.22 -7.21
C SER A 51 3.05 21.38 -6.87
N LEU A 52 3.20 20.32 -6.06
CA LEU A 52 2.06 19.50 -5.61
C LEU A 52 1.16 20.27 -4.66
N ARG A 53 1.70 21.19 -3.85
CA ARG A 53 0.91 22.03 -2.94
C ARG A 53 0.18 23.16 -3.68
N ASP A 54 0.78 23.66 -4.75
CA ASP A 54 0.27 24.80 -5.51
C ASP A 54 -0.70 24.39 -6.64
N ILE A 55 -0.77 23.10 -6.98
CA ILE A 55 -1.67 22.61 -8.04
C ILE A 55 -3.14 22.71 -7.62
N HIS A 56 -3.94 23.34 -8.46
CA HIS A 56 -5.39 23.40 -8.31
C HIS A 56 -6.03 22.47 -9.34
N VAL A 57 -6.56 21.35 -8.86
CA VAL A 57 -7.11 20.30 -9.72
C VAL A 57 -8.58 20.61 -10.02
N THR A 58 -8.86 21.14 -11.22
CA THR A 58 -10.23 21.50 -11.65
C THR A 58 -10.67 20.75 -12.92
N SER A 59 -9.80 19.94 -13.50
CA SER A 59 -10.06 19.14 -14.70
C SER A 59 -9.46 17.75 -14.60
N ALA A 60 -9.99 16.80 -15.36
CA ALA A 60 -9.48 15.43 -15.39
C ALA A 60 -8.02 15.35 -15.89
N GLN A 61 -7.59 16.31 -16.72
CA GLN A 61 -6.20 16.42 -17.16
C GLN A 61 -5.27 16.85 -16.03
N GLN A 62 -5.63 17.89 -15.27
CA GLN A 62 -4.86 18.31 -14.09
C GLN A 62 -4.87 17.23 -13.02
N ALA A 63 -5.95 16.47 -12.90
CA ALA A 63 -6.05 15.32 -11.99
C ALA A 63 -5.03 14.24 -12.38
N ALA A 64 -4.92 13.91 -13.67
CA ALA A 64 -3.89 13.00 -14.17
C ALA A 64 -2.47 13.54 -13.90
N THR A 65 -2.21 14.83 -14.16
CA THR A 65 -0.90 15.46 -13.86
C THR A 65 -0.57 15.45 -12.37
N CYS A 66 -1.54 15.76 -11.49
CA CYS A 66 -1.41 15.68 -10.04
C CYS A 66 -1.04 14.26 -9.59
N LEU A 67 -1.71 13.26 -10.17
CA LEU A 67 -1.46 11.86 -9.86
C LEU A 67 -0.04 11.41 -10.29
N ILE A 68 0.42 11.83 -11.47
CA ILE A 68 1.80 11.57 -11.93
C ILE A 68 2.81 12.25 -11.00
N LEU A 69 2.60 13.53 -10.70
CA LEU A 69 3.46 14.32 -9.82
C LEU A 69 3.58 13.68 -8.42
N GLY A 70 2.44 13.40 -7.79
CA GLY A 70 2.36 12.74 -6.50
C GLY A 70 3.03 11.37 -6.50
N THR A 71 2.84 10.59 -7.57
CA THR A 71 3.51 9.29 -7.72
C THR A 71 5.02 9.41 -7.76
N MET A 72 5.56 10.36 -8.53
CA MET A 72 7.01 10.53 -8.67
C MET A 72 7.65 10.98 -7.35
N ILE A 73 7.01 11.89 -6.63
CA ILE A 73 7.48 12.33 -5.29
C ILE A 73 7.38 11.18 -4.28
N MET A 74 6.30 10.40 -4.33
CA MET A 74 6.12 9.21 -3.50
C MET A 74 7.17 8.14 -3.80
N LEU A 75 7.52 7.92 -5.07
CA LEU A 75 8.59 6.99 -5.46
C LEU A 75 9.93 7.46 -4.90
N PHE A 76 10.27 8.75 -5.01
CA PHE A 76 11.44 9.32 -4.32
C PHE A 76 11.40 9.01 -2.80
N ALA A 77 10.25 9.24 -2.15
CA ALA A 77 10.09 8.97 -0.74
C ALA A 77 10.25 7.48 -0.39
N MET A 78 9.83 6.54 -1.24
CA MET A 78 10.07 5.12 -0.99
C MET A 78 11.56 4.78 -0.89
N PHE A 79 12.45 5.48 -1.60
CA PHE A 79 13.89 5.26 -1.53
C PHE A 79 14.56 6.04 -0.39
N GLU A 80 14.15 7.28 -0.17
CA GLU A 80 14.88 8.23 0.69
C GLU A 80 14.18 8.53 2.02
N ARG A 81 12.83 8.51 2.05
CA ARG A 81 12.00 8.88 3.22
C ARG A 81 10.73 8.01 3.33
N PRO A 82 10.85 6.69 3.60
CA PRO A 82 9.71 5.76 3.57
C PRO A 82 8.51 6.15 4.44
N CYS A 83 8.75 6.79 5.58
CA CYS A 83 7.70 7.28 6.48
C CYS A 83 6.77 8.31 5.84
N ASN A 84 7.24 9.05 4.82
CA ASN A 84 6.45 10.07 4.14
C ASN A 84 5.52 9.51 3.05
N VAL A 85 5.67 8.23 2.67
CA VAL A 85 4.89 7.60 1.59
C VAL A 85 3.38 7.71 1.85
N TYR A 86 2.94 7.43 3.07
CA TYR A 86 1.52 7.58 3.45
C TYR A 86 1.03 9.02 3.28
N THR A 87 1.74 10.00 3.84
CA THR A 87 1.32 11.41 3.81
C THR A 87 1.24 11.94 2.37
N LEU A 88 2.23 11.60 1.54
CA LEU A 88 2.25 11.99 0.13
C LEU A 88 1.15 11.32 -0.68
N SER A 89 0.88 10.04 -0.43
CA SER A 89 -0.20 9.30 -1.09
C SER A 89 -1.55 9.94 -0.74
N ARG A 90 -1.78 10.18 0.56
CA ARG A 90 -2.99 10.81 1.07
C ARG A 90 -3.21 12.21 0.51
N GLN A 91 -2.19 13.07 0.56
CA GLN A 91 -2.29 14.43 0.03
C GLN A 91 -2.59 14.44 -1.48
N THR A 92 -1.97 13.55 -2.25
CA THR A 92 -2.24 13.40 -3.68
C THR A 92 -3.70 13.01 -3.93
N LEU A 93 -4.24 12.07 -3.16
CA LEU A 93 -5.63 11.62 -3.30
C LEU A 93 -6.63 12.71 -2.90
N ILE A 94 -6.37 13.47 -1.84
CA ILE A 94 -7.22 14.59 -1.40
C ILE A 94 -7.29 15.67 -2.50
N LEU A 95 -6.15 16.01 -3.12
CA LEU A 95 -6.12 16.97 -4.23
C LEU A 95 -6.87 16.46 -5.47
N LEU A 96 -6.84 15.14 -5.71
CA LEU A 96 -7.54 14.49 -6.82
C LEU A 96 -9.06 14.44 -6.61
N GLN A 97 -9.50 14.29 -5.36
CA GLN A 97 -10.87 13.95 -4.98
C GLN A 97 -11.95 14.83 -5.62
N PRO A 98 -11.86 16.18 -5.62
CA PRO A 98 -12.93 17.03 -6.15
C PRO A 98 -13.24 16.77 -7.61
N VAL A 99 -12.22 16.50 -8.44
CA VAL A 99 -12.43 16.14 -9.84
C VAL A 99 -12.81 14.67 -9.96
N TYR A 100 -12.14 13.78 -9.22
CA TYR A 100 -12.45 12.36 -9.25
C TYR A 100 -13.94 12.16 -9.03
N ASP A 101 -14.53 12.68 -7.95
CA ASP A 101 -15.91 12.44 -7.56
C ASP A 101 -16.94 12.83 -8.64
N THR A 102 -16.64 13.84 -9.47
CA THR A 102 -17.48 14.25 -10.60
C THR A 102 -17.47 13.29 -11.79
N LEU A 103 -16.44 12.44 -11.90
CA LEU A 103 -16.32 11.46 -12.98
C LEU A 103 -17.20 10.25 -12.68
N THR A 104 -18.10 9.93 -13.60
CA THR A 104 -18.97 8.75 -13.46
C THR A 104 -18.14 7.47 -13.39
N ARG A 105 -17.15 7.33 -14.30
CA ARG A 105 -16.31 6.14 -14.45
C ARG A 105 -14.88 6.52 -14.87
N PRO A 106 -13.93 6.59 -13.94
CA PRO A 106 -12.55 6.99 -14.23
C PRO A 106 -11.80 5.89 -14.99
N GLY A 107 -11.34 6.19 -16.20
CA GLY A 107 -10.67 5.20 -17.05
C GLY A 107 -9.25 4.85 -16.56
N PRO A 108 -8.84 3.57 -16.59
CA PRO A 108 -7.55 3.11 -16.06
C PRO A 108 -6.34 3.68 -16.83
N ASN A 109 -6.53 4.09 -18.08
CA ASN A 109 -5.49 4.74 -18.88
C ASN A 109 -5.29 6.22 -18.53
N GLN A 110 -6.37 6.91 -18.13
CA GLN A 110 -6.32 8.31 -17.70
C GLN A 110 -5.73 8.43 -16.30
N PHE A 111 -6.14 7.55 -15.39
CA PHE A 111 -5.72 7.52 -14.00
C PHE A 111 -4.66 6.42 -13.76
N PHE A 112 -3.60 6.48 -14.58
CA PHE A 112 -2.55 5.46 -14.70
C PHE A 112 -2.03 4.92 -13.35
N PHE A 113 -1.85 5.78 -12.36
CA PHE A 113 -1.19 5.47 -11.08
C PHE A 113 -2.16 5.30 -9.89
N LEU A 114 -3.47 5.37 -10.14
CA LEU A 114 -4.47 5.59 -9.08
C LEU A 114 -4.55 4.40 -8.13
N THR A 115 -4.70 3.19 -8.67
CA THR A 115 -4.80 1.95 -7.87
C THR A 115 -3.55 1.73 -7.02
N GLY A 116 -2.37 2.05 -7.55
CA GLY A 116 -1.11 2.00 -6.80
C GLY A 116 -1.06 2.99 -5.63
N ILE A 117 -1.46 4.25 -5.85
CA ILE A 117 -1.50 5.26 -4.78
C ILE A 117 -2.57 4.93 -3.73
N ILE A 118 -3.77 4.50 -4.14
CA ILE A 118 -4.83 4.08 -3.22
C ILE A 118 -4.32 2.98 -2.31
N MET A 119 -3.64 1.96 -2.85
CA MET A 119 -3.08 0.88 -2.03
C MET A 119 -2.04 1.35 -1.03
N LEU A 120 -1.15 2.26 -1.43
CA LEU A 120 -0.11 2.78 -0.54
C LEU A 120 -0.70 3.68 0.55
N GLU A 121 -1.73 4.45 0.23
CA GLU A 121 -2.50 5.20 1.23
C GLU A 121 -3.22 4.25 2.19
N MET A 122 -3.91 3.22 1.69
CA MET A 122 -4.65 2.26 2.51
C MET A 122 -3.73 1.49 3.48
N ILE A 123 -2.48 1.17 3.09
CA ILE A 123 -1.51 0.60 4.02
C ILE A 123 -1.26 1.55 5.19
N GLY A 124 -1.06 2.83 4.91
CA GLY A 124 -0.89 3.82 5.97
C GLY A 124 -2.16 4.02 6.78
N SER A 125 -3.34 4.06 6.15
CA SER A 125 -4.63 4.14 6.83
C SER A 125 -4.86 2.96 7.78
N LEU A 126 -4.43 1.76 7.39
CA LEU A 126 -4.44 0.58 8.25
C LEU A 126 -3.52 0.75 9.46
N ILE A 127 -2.28 1.17 9.23
CA ILE A 127 -1.24 1.34 10.27
C ILE A 127 -1.60 2.46 11.25
N TYR A 128 -1.96 3.63 10.74
CA TYR A 128 -2.26 4.82 11.53
C TYR A 128 -3.69 4.85 12.06
N GLY A 129 -4.53 3.90 11.65
CA GLY A 129 -5.93 3.86 12.05
C GLY A 129 -6.67 5.09 11.55
N THR A 130 -6.66 5.35 10.25
CA THR A 130 -7.42 6.44 9.62
C THR A 130 -8.35 5.91 8.54
N VAL A 131 -9.35 6.69 8.18
CA VAL A 131 -10.21 6.39 7.02
C VAL A 131 -9.46 6.73 5.72
N PRO A 132 -9.52 5.87 4.67
CA PRO A 132 -8.95 6.17 3.36
C PRO A 132 -9.46 7.50 2.79
N ALA A 133 -8.57 8.26 2.16
CA ALA A 133 -8.93 9.57 1.59
C ALA A 133 -9.81 9.51 0.33
N LEU A 134 -9.81 8.38 -0.39
CA LEU A 134 -10.54 8.24 -1.65
C LEU A 134 -11.11 6.83 -1.79
N HIS A 135 -12.39 6.73 -2.11
CA HIS A 135 -13.07 5.46 -2.40
C HIS A 135 -12.88 5.08 -3.86
N PHE A 136 -12.27 3.92 -4.10
CA PHE A 136 -12.09 3.39 -5.44
C PHE A 136 -13.44 3.07 -6.10
N ARG A 137 -13.63 3.54 -7.34
CA ARG A 137 -14.76 3.17 -8.21
C ARG A 137 -14.28 2.34 -9.38
N GLU A 138 -14.96 1.22 -9.61
CA GLU A 138 -14.63 0.31 -10.70
C GLU A 138 -14.80 0.98 -12.08
N PRO A 139 -13.84 0.80 -13.00
CA PRO A 139 -13.98 1.24 -14.38
C PRO A 139 -15.08 0.50 -15.14
N GLU A 140 -15.52 1.12 -16.24
CA GLU A 140 -16.57 0.63 -17.14
C GLU A 140 -16.18 -0.69 -17.83
N ASP A 141 -14.92 -0.82 -18.23
CA ASP A 141 -14.37 -1.96 -19.00
C ASP A 141 -13.90 -3.13 -18.09
N SER A 142 -14.57 -3.36 -16.97
CA SER A 142 -14.31 -4.51 -16.09
C SER A 142 -14.87 -5.81 -16.71
N PRO A 143 -14.17 -6.95 -16.65
CA PRO A 143 -12.90 -7.20 -15.97
C PRO A 143 -11.67 -6.79 -16.80
N TYR A 144 -10.69 -6.16 -16.13
CA TYR A 144 -9.36 -5.87 -16.69
C TYR A 144 -8.27 -6.27 -15.69
N ILE A 145 -7.03 -6.37 -16.18
CA ILE A 145 -5.87 -6.63 -15.33
C ILE A 145 -5.21 -5.31 -15.01
N ASP A 146 -5.29 -4.92 -13.74
CA ASP A 146 -4.60 -3.74 -13.25
C ASP A 146 -3.09 -3.98 -13.18
N ARG A 147 -2.31 -2.95 -13.50
CA ARG A 147 -0.85 -3.05 -13.54
C ARG A 147 -0.19 -3.19 -12.17
N TYR A 148 -0.88 -2.78 -11.11
CA TYR A 148 -0.40 -2.85 -9.74
C TYR A 148 -1.06 -4.01 -9.01
N LEU A 149 -2.39 -4.13 -9.13
CA LEU A 149 -3.20 -5.06 -8.36
C LEU A 149 -3.69 -6.27 -9.16
N GLY A 150 -3.34 -6.38 -10.44
CA GLY A 150 -3.72 -7.52 -11.26
C GLY A 150 -5.23 -7.72 -11.26
N LEU A 151 -5.64 -8.91 -10.83
CA LEU A 151 -7.04 -9.30 -10.70
C LEU A 151 -7.67 -8.95 -9.33
N SER A 152 -6.90 -8.33 -8.43
CA SER A 152 -7.32 -7.97 -7.07
C SER A 152 -8.03 -6.63 -7.01
N THR A 153 -8.15 -5.90 -8.12
CA THR A 153 -8.65 -4.52 -8.15
C THR A 153 -10.10 -4.43 -7.68
N SER A 154 -10.95 -5.40 -8.01
CA SER A 154 -12.35 -5.46 -7.53
C SER A 154 -12.45 -5.74 -6.02
N LEU A 155 -11.34 -6.08 -5.36
CA LEU A 155 -11.27 -6.21 -3.90
C LEU A 155 -10.98 -4.85 -3.22
N LEU A 156 -10.56 -3.81 -3.96
CA LEU A 156 -10.27 -2.49 -3.40
C LEU A 156 -11.42 -1.89 -2.58
N PRO A 157 -12.69 -1.93 -3.02
CA PRO A 157 -13.80 -1.39 -2.24
C PRO A 157 -13.97 -2.10 -0.89
N VAL A 158 -13.71 -3.41 -0.84
CA VAL A 158 -13.73 -4.19 0.41
C VAL A 158 -12.57 -3.76 1.31
N LEU A 159 -11.36 -3.64 0.77
CA LEU A 159 -10.18 -3.21 1.52
C LEU A 159 -10.31 -1.79 2.09
N SER A 160 -10.96 -0.89 1.35
CA SER A 160 -11.28 0.46 1.80
C SER A 160 -12.20 0.44 3.03
N GLN A 161 -13.27 -0.36 2.98
CA GLN A 161 -14.20 -0.53 4.09
C GLN A 161 -13.56 -1.23 5.29
N VAL A 162 -12.62 -2.16 5.04
CA VAL A 162 -11.80 -2.76 6.11
C VAL A 162 -10.97 -1.68 6.82
N CYS A 163 -10.41 -0.70 6.11
CA CYS A 163 -9.70 0.42 6.75
C CYS A 163 -10.64 1.33 7.56
N GLU A 164 -11.85 1.59 7.08
CA GLU A 164 -12.88 2.31 7.85
C GLU A 164 -13.26 1.56 9.13
N LEU A 165 -13.48 0.26 9.04
CA LEU A 165 -13.78 -0.59 10.17
C LEU A 165 -12.61 -0.64 11.15
N ASN A 166 -11.38 -0.72 10.66
CA ASN A 166 -10.16 -0.65 11.47
C ASN A 166 -10.12 0.63 12.32
N TRP A 167 -10.44 1.78 11.72
CA TRP A 167 -10.54 3.04 12.44
C TRP A 167 -11.70 3.04 13.44
N ALA A 168 -12.89 2.57 13.04
CA ALA A 168 -14.08 2.56 13.90
C ALA A 168 -13.91 1.68 15.16
N VAL A 169 -13.14 0.58 15.07
CA VAL A 169 -12.85 -0.27 16.23
C VAL A 169 -11.65 0.20 17.06
N SER A 170 -10.87 1.16 16.56
CA SER A 170 -9.72 1.73 17.26
C SER A 170 -10.17 2.73 18.35
N PRO A 171 -9.33 3.01 19.36
CA PRO A 171 -9.64 4.02 20.38
C PRO A 171 -10.00 5.40 19.79
N ALA A 172 -9.42 5.76 18.64
CA ALA A 172 -9.68 7.03 17.97
C ALA A 172 -11.07 7.10 17.31
N GLY A 173 -11.69 5.96 16.99
CA GLY A 173 -13.04 5.88 16.42
C GLY A 173 -14.12 5.47 17.43
N GLN A 174 -13.73 5.09 18.65
CA GLN A 174 -14.66 4.71 19.71
C GLN A 174 -15.56 5.91 20.09
N GLY A 175 -16.84 5.81 19.75
CA GLY A 175 -17.87 6.82 20.04
C GLY A 175 -18.63 7.35 18.82
N GLU A 176 -18.12 7.15 17.60
CA GLU A 176 -18.77 7.63 16.37
C GLU A 176 -19.70 6.62 15.70
N ARG A 177 -19.60 5.33 16.06
CA ARG A 177 -20.36 4.23 15.45
C ARG A 177 -20.86 3.26 16.51
N ASP A 178 -22.11 2.82 16.34
CA ASP A 178 -22.77 1.83 17.20
C ASP A 178 -22.13 0.42 17.02
N ILE A 179 -22.04 -0.35 18.10
CA ILE A 179 -21.54 -1.73 18.14
C ILE A 179 -22.35 -2.63 17.18
N HIS A 180 -23.66 -2.37 17.05
CA HIS A 180 -24.50 -3.09 16.10
C HIS A 180 -24.03 -2.87 14.65
N TRP A 181 -23.73 -1.62 14.28
CA TRP A 181 -23.18 -1.28 12.97
C TRP A 181 -21.83 -1.96 12.75
N ILE A 182 -20.92 -1.91 13.73
CA ILE A 182 -19.60 -2.55 13.62
C ILE A 182 -19.73 -4.05 13.34
N THR A 183 -20.61 -4.74 14.06
CA THR A 183 -20.84 -6.18 13.89
C THR A 183 -21.47 -6.51 12.53
N ASP A 184 -22.52 -5.79 12.14
CA ASP A 184 -23.18 -5.99 10.85
C ASP A 184 -22.23 -5.70 9.66
N THR A 185 -21.43 -4.65 9.75
CA THR A 185 -20.40 -4.33 8.75
C THR A 185 -19.32 -5.42 8.69
N MET A 186 -18.86 -5.96 9.82
CA MET A 186 -17.92 -7.09 9.83
C MET A 186 -18.49 -8.30 9.09
N ASP A 187 -19.73 -8.69 9.38
CA ASP A 187 -20.36 -9.86 8.78
C ASP A 187 -20.57 -9.67 7.27
N LYS A 188 -20.99 -8.47 6.84
CA LYS A 188 -21.11 -8.13 5.42
C LYS A 188 -19.77 -8.16 4.69
N LEU A 189 -18.71 -7.62 5.28
CA LEU A 189 -17.37 -7.62 4.68
C LEU A 189 -16.79 -9.03 4.61
N GLU A 190 -16.97 -9.83 5.65
CA GLU A 190 -16.57 -11.24 5.65
C GLU A 190 -17.30 -12.01 4.56
N ALA A 191 -18.63 -11.89 4.50
CA ALA A 191 -19.46 -12.53 3.47
C ALA A 191 -19.01 -12.09 2.07
N ALA A 192 -18.86 -10.78 1.82
CA ALA A 192 -18.41 -10.24 0.54
C ALA A 192 -17.03 -10.81 0.15
N THR A 193 -16.08 -10.89 1.10
CA THR A 193 -14.74 -11.43 0.85
C THR A 193 -14.75 -12.94 0.61
N LEU A 194 -15.63 -13.68 1.29
CA LEU A 194 -15.81 -15.12 1.09
C LEU A 194 -16.50 -15.43 -0.25
N THR A 195 -17.45 -14.62 -0.69
CA THR A 195 -18.13 -14.79 -1.98
C THR A 195 -17.39 -14.16 -3.15
N TRP A 196 -16.39 -13.31 -2.89
CA TRP A 196 -15.59 -12.67 -3.93
C TRP A 196 -14.94 -13.72 -4.83
N LYS A 197 -15.12 -13.52 -6.14
CA LYS A 197 -14.56 -14.36 -7.19
C LYS A 197 -13.70 -13.50 -8.10
N ILE A 198 -12.67 -14.13 -8.64
CA ILE A 198 -11.82 -13.51 -9.64
C ILE A 198 -12.56 -13.59 -10.98
N ASP A 199 -12.80 -12.44 -11.59
CA ASP A 199 -13.29 -12.36 -12.95
C ASP A 199 -12.12 -12.41 -13.93
N PHE A 200 -12.17 -13.36 -14.85
CA PHE A 200 -11.07 -13.58 -15.80
C PHE A 200 -11.36 -12.85 -17.12
N PRO A 201 -10.52 -11.87 -17.51
CA PRO A 201 -10.65 -11.27 -18.83
C PRO A 201 -10.39 -12.32 -19.92
N LYS A 202 -11.16 -12.23 -21.00
CA LYS A 202 -10.94 -13.04 -22.20
C LYS A 202 -9.53 -12.75 -22.72
N GLY A 203 -8.78 -13.78 -23.07
CA GLY A 203 -7.43 -13.60 -23.61
C GLY A 203 -6.30 -13.65 -22.58
N LEU A 204 -6.57 -13.86 -21.28
CA LEU A 204 -5.54 -13.86 -20.22
C LEU A 204 -4.31 -14.73 -20.58
N CYS A 205 -4.53 -15.98 -20.99
CA CYS A 205 -3.46 -16.91 -21.33
C CYS A 205 -2.74 -16.56 -22.64
N GLN A 206 -3.34 -15.71 -23.48
CA GLN A 206 -2.76 -15.23 -24.73
C GLN A 206 -1.94 -13.94 -24.51
N SER A 207 -2.31 -13.13 -23.52
CA SER A 207 -1.67 -11.83 -23.25
C SER A 207 -0.53 -11.90 -22.24
N PHE A 208 -0.45 -12.95 -21.41
CA PHE A 208 0.51 -13.05 -20.31
C PHE A 208 1.25 -14.38 -20.32
N SER A 209 2.52 -14.34 -19.93
CA SER A 209 3.34 -15.53 -19.72
C SER A 209 2.85 -16.35 -18.53
N ALA A 210 3.22 -17.63 -18.47
CA ALA A 210 2.91 -18.49 -17.33
C ALA A 210 3.44 -17.94 -15.99
N ILE A 211 4.60 -17.25 -16.02
CA ILE A 211 5.18 -16.60 -14.84
C ILE A 211 4.31 -15.42 -14.38
N GLU A 212 3.89 -14.55 -15.30
CA GLU A 212 3.02 -13.42 -14.98
C GLU A 212 1.67 -13.89 -14.45
N ILE A 213 1.09 -14.93 -15.07
CA ILE A 213 -0.15 -15.56 -14.60
C ILE A 213 0.05 -16.07 -13.17
N ALA A 214 1.12 -16.82 -12.88
CA ALA A 214 1.40 -17.29 -11.53
C ALA A 214 1.48 -16.16 -10.50
N HIS A 215 2.09 -15.02 -10.87
CA HIS A 215 2.18 -13.83 -10.01
C HIS A 215 0.81 -13.17 -9.79
N ILE A 216 0.04 -12.97 -10.86
CA ILE A 216 -1.30 -12.36 -10.81
C ILE A 216 -2.23 -13.19 -9.92
N PHE A 217 -2.22 -14.50 -10.09
CA PHE A 217 -3.04 -15.41 -9.27
C PHE A 217 -2.59 -15.45 -7.81
N CYS A 218 -1.28 -15.51 -7.56
CA CYS A 218 -0.75 -15.49 -6.20
C CYS A 218 -1.16 -14.19 -5.49
N GLN A 219 -0.98 -13.04 -6.14
CA GLN A 219 -1.39 -11.74 -5.62
C GLN A 219 -2.87 -11.71 -5.23
N ALA A 220 -3.76 -12.11 -6.14
CA ALA A 220 -5.21 -12.16 -5.89
C ALA A 220 -5.58 -13.04 -4.69
N GLN A 221 -4.95 -14.23 -4.59
CA GLN A 221 -5.18 -15.14 -3.47
C GLN A 221 -4.72 -14.55 -2.14
N VAL A 222 -3.49 -14.03 -2.07
CA VAL A 222 -2.96 -13.51 -0.80
C VAL A 222 -3.63 -12.21 -0.38
N MET A 223 -4.10 -11.39 -1.33
CA MET A 223 -4.88 -10.18 -1.03
C MET A 223 -6.22 -10.52 -0.39
N ARG A 224 -6.93 -11.53 -0.92
CA ARG A 224 -8.17 -12.04 -0.31
C ARG A 224 -7.92 -12.63 1.09
N MET A 225 -6.87 -13.42 1.25
CA MET A 225 -6.49 -13.98 2.56
C MET A 225 -6.14 -12.87 3.56
N ALA A 226 -5.44 -11.83 3.12
CA ALA A 226 -5.13 -10.67 3.93
C ALA A 226 -6.39 -9.91 4.37
N ALA A 227 -7.36 -9.72 3.47
CA ALA A 227 -8.65 -9.12 3.82
C ALA A 227 -9.39 -9.91 4.90
N LEU A 228 -9.49 -11.25 4.75
CA LEU A 228 -10.09 -12.12 5.75
C LEU A 228 -9.36 -12.07 7.09
N LEU A 229 -8.02 -12.11 7.08
CA LEU A 229 -7.22 -11.98 8.28
C LEU A 229 -7.46 -10.63 8.97
N MET A 230 -7.57 -9.55 8.20
CA MET A 230 -7.82 -8.23 8.76
C MET A 230 -9.18 -8.15 9.44
N ILE A 231 -10.24 -8.63 8.77
CA ILE A 231 -11.59 -8.71 9.34
C ILE A 231 -11.59 -9.60 10.58
N TYR A 232 -10.88 -10.72 10.55
CA TYR A 232 -10.73 -11.62 11.69
C TYR A 232 -10.11 -10.91 12.91
N ARG A 233 -9.05 -10.11 12.72
CA ARG A 233 -8.42 -9.33 13.81
C ARG A 233 -9.24 -8.13 14.29
N MET A 234 -10.25 -7.72 13.51
CA MET A 234 -11.30 -6.81 13.97
C MET A 234 -12.42 -7.52 14.70
N ARG A 235 -12.49 -8.85 14.70
CA ARG A 235 -13.42 -9.61 15.55
C ARG A 235 -12.71 -10.12 16.81
N PHE A 236 -11.49 -10.62 16.66
CA PHE A 236 -10.68 -11.23 17.69
C PHE A 236 -9.37 -10.44 17.89
N PRO A 237 -9.27 -9.64 18.96
CA PRO A 237 -8.06 -8.88 19.28
C PRO A 237 -6.81 -9.76 19.38
N PHE A 238 -5.64 -9.16 19.19
CA PHE A 238 -4.37 -9.85 19.38
C PHE A 238 -4.22 -10.40 20.81
N GLY A 239 -3.71 -11.63 20.92
CA GLY A 239 -3.65 -12.37 22.18
C GLY A 239 -4.91 -13.21 22.45
N THR A 240 -5.93 -13.13 21.59
CA THR A 240 -7.12 -13.98 21.64
C THR A 240 -7.31 -14.67 20.30
N HIS A 241 -7.68 -15.97 20.34
CA HIS A 241 -7.87 -16.77 19.13
C HIS A 241 -6.74 -16.63 18.09
N ASP A 242 -5.49 -16.64 18.56
CA ASP A 242 -4.33 -16.36 17.70
C ASP A 242 -4.01 -17.49 16.71
N LEU A 243 -4.41 -18.73 17.01
CA LEU A 243 -4.03 -19.89 16.20
C LEU A 243 -4.60 -19.81 14.76
N PRO A 244 -5.91 -19.58 14.53
CA PRO A 244 -6.43 -19.40 13.17
C PRO A 244 -5.78 -18.23 12.43
N ALA A 245 -5.61 -17.09 13.08
CA ALA A 245 -4.96 -15.91 12.48
C ALA A 245 -3.52 -16.22 12.04
N ARG A 246 -2.75 -16.88 12.91
CA ARG A 246 -1.39 -17.35 12.61
C ARG A 246 -1.36 -18.33 11.44
N THR A 247 -2.29 -19.28 11.38
CA THR A 247 -2.39 -20.22 10.24
C THR A 247 -2.61 -19.48 8.92
N ILE A 248 -3.49 -18.47 8.90
CA ILE A 248 -3.71 -17.64 7.71
C ILE A 248 -2.45 -16.84 7.36
N GLY A 249 -1.81 -16.20 8.36
CA GLY A 249 -0.58 -15.43 8.18
C GLY A 249 0.57 -16.23 7.60
N ILE A 250 0.83 -17.43 8.14
CA ILE A 250 1.84 -18.35 7.59
C ILE A 250 1.47 -18.78 6.17
N SER A 251 0.20 -19.08 5.91
CA SER A 251 -0.25 -19.49 4.58
C SER A 251 -0.05 -18.40 3.53
N ILE A 252 -0.23 -17.12 3.89
CA ILE A 252 0.08 -15.97 3.03
C ILE A 252 1.57 -15.98 2.68
N LEU A 253 2.43 -16.02 3.70
CA LEU A 253 3.88 -15.92 3.52
C LEU A 253 4.46 -17.11 2.74
N THR A 254 4.03 -18.34 3.05
CA THR A 254 4.46 -19.54 2.33
C THR A 254 4.01 -19.53 0.87
N ARG A 255 2.83 -19.00 0.54
CA ARG A 255 2.40 -18.85 -0.86
C ARG A 255 3.30 -17.87 -1.61
N LEU A 256 3.62 -16.73 -1.01
CA LEU A 256 4.53 -15.74 -1.59
C LEU A 256 5.93 -16.32 -1.82
N GLU A 257 6.47 -17.02 -0.82
CA GLU A 257 7.77 -17.70 -0.93
C GLU A 257 7.76 -18.78 -2.00
N SER A 258 6.72 -19.62 -2.04
CA SER A 258 6.60 -20.70 -3.03
C SER A 258 6.53 -20.15 -4.46
N THR A 259 5.73 -19.11 -4.70
CA THR A 259 5.66 -18.44 -6.01
C THR A 259 7.00 -17.81 -6.38
N MET A 260 7.68 -17.18 -5.42
CA MET A 260 9.02 -16.61 -5.65
C MET A 260 10.03 -17.70 -6.03
N LEU A 261 10.06 -18.83 -5.32
CA LEU A 261 10.95 -19.95 -5.62
C LEU A 261 10.64 -20.57 -6.99
N ALA A 262 9.37 -20.73 -7.34
CA ALA A 262 8.95 -21.33 -8.60
C ALA A 262 9.23 -20.43 -9.83
N THR A 263 9.16 -19.11 -9.65
CA THR A 263 9.27 -18.15 -10.78
C THR A 263 10.60 -17.39 -10.82
N GLY A 264 11.43 -17.53 -9.78
CA GLY A 264 12.67 -16.78 -9.61
C GLY A 264 12.48 -15.30 -9.32
N LYS A 265 11.24 -14.82 -9.16
CA LYS A 265 10.93 -13.40 -8.92
C LYS A 265 9.88 -13.25 -7.83
N PRO A 266 10.03 -12.27 -6.93
CA PRO A 266 9.02 -12.01 -5.91
C PRO A 266 7.76 -11.39 -6.53
N VAL A 267 6.61 -11.69 -5.91
CA VAL A 267 5.30 -11.15 -6.32
C VAL A 267 5.25 -9.66 -5.93
N LYS A 268 4.78 -8.80 -6.84
CA LYS A 268 4.75 -7.35 -6.63
C LYS A 268 3.47 -6.88 -5.93
N PHE A 269 3.51 -5.72 -5.28
CA PHE A 269 2.35 -5.04 -4.67
C PHE A 269 1.58 -5.89 -3.63
N VAL A 270 2.27 -6.80 -2.93
CA VAL A 270 1.70 -7.67 -1.87
C VAL A 270 1.98 -7.13 -0.46
N MET A 271 2.04 -5.80 -0.32
CA MET A 271 2.49 -5.16 0.91
C MET A 271 1.57 -5.35 2.09
N VAL A 272 0.27 -5.22 1.84
CA VAL A 272 -0.75 -5.53 2.84
C VAL A 272 -0.62 -7.00 3.28
N PRO A 273 -0.63 -8.00 2.37
CA PRO A 273 -0.42 -9.40 2.74
C PRO A 273 0.84 -9.67 3.56
N VAL A 274 1.98 -9.12 3.15
CA VAL A 274 3.26 -9.29 3.88
C VAL A 274 3.16 -8.68 5.27
N LEU A 275 2.66 -7.44 5.38
CA LEU A 275 2.51 -6.75 6.66
C LEU A 275 1.62 -7.55 7.61
N VAL A 276 0.40 -7.89 7.20
CA VAL A 276 -0.57 -8.55 8.08
C VAL A 276 -0.13 -9.97 8.41
N GLY A 277 0.43 -10.71 7.44
CA GLY A 277 0.92 -12.08 7.67
C GLY A 277 2.11 -12.11 8.63
N CYS A 278 3.03 -11.15 8.53
CA CYS A 278 4.17 -11.08 9.44
C CYS A 278 3.79 -10.69 10.87
N ILE A 279 2.80 -9.82 11.07
CA ILE A 279 2.36 -9.42 12.42
C ILE A 279 1.90 -10.64 13.25
N GLU A 280 1.37 -11.68 12.59
CA GLU A 280 0.87 -12.88 13.26
C GLU A 280 1.94 -13.81 13.83
N LEU A 281 3.18 -13.70 13.33
CA LEU A 281 4.27 -14.63 13.65
C LEU A 281 4.71 -14.54 15.11
N ILE A 282 5.16 -15.69 15.65
CA ILE A 282 5.68 -15.83 17.01
C ILE A 282 6.98 -16.64 17.05
N GLY A 283 7.81 -16.40 18.06
CA GLY A 283 9.03 -17.17 18.30
C GLY A 283 9.93 -17.28 17.06
N GLU A 284 10.41 -18.48 16.77
CA GLU A 284 11.34 -18.78 15.66
C GLU A 284 10.82 -18.38 14.28
N GLU A 285 9.50 -18.27 14.10
CA GLU A 285 8.93 -17.83 12.82
C GLU A 285 9.29 -16.38 12.51
N ARG A 286 9.39 -15.54 13.54
CA ARG A 286 9.79 -14.14 13.40
C ARG A 286 11.20 -14.07 12.83
N ASP A 287 12.11 -14.88 13.37
CA ASP A 287 13.51 -14.95 12.93
C ASP A 287 13.64 -15.51 11.52
N ARG A 288 12.83 -16.53 11.18
CA ARG A 288 12.78 -17.08 9.82
C ARG A 288 12.34 -16.04 8.80
N TRP A 289 11.22 -15.35 9.03
CA TRP A 289 10.58 -14.55 7.98
C TRP A 289 11.07 -13.11 7.90
N MET A 290 11.52 -12.53 9.01
CA MET A 290 11.89 -11.11 9.05
C MET A 290 12.95 -10.74 8.00
N PRO A 291 14.05 -11.51 7.78
CA PRO A 291 15.03 -11.21 6.73
C PRO A 291 14.47 -11.21 5.30
N HIS A 292 13.35 -11.89 5.06
CA HIS A 292 12.72 -11.98 3.74
C HIS A 292 11.76 -10.82 3.44
N VAL A 293 11.27 -10.11 4.46
CA VAL A 293 10.27 -9.03 4.28
C VAL A 293 10.69 -8.00 3.23
N PRO A 294 11.91 -7.44 3.18
CA PRO A 294 12.28 -6.46 2.17
C PRO A 294 12.26 -7.02 0.74
N LYS A 295 12.58 -8.32 0.59
CA LYS A 295 12.53 -9.03 -0.69
C LYS A 295 11.09 -9.29 -1.13
N LEU A 296 10.20 -9.63 -0.20
CA LEU A 296 8.78 -9.84 -0.49
C LEU A 296 8.05 -8.50 -0.71
N ALA A 297 8.53 -7.43 -0.07
CA ALA A 297 7.97 -6.10 -0.12
C ALA A 297 8.19 -5.34 -1.43
N CYS A 298 9.17 -5.71 -2.24
CA CYS A 298 9.20 -5.41 -3.67
C CYS A 298 8.99 -3.96 -4.19
N CYS A 299 9.15 -2.93 -3.36
CA CYS A 299 9.10 -1.53 -3.82
C CYS A 299 10.49 -0.89 -3.80
N SER A 300 11.15 -0.92 -2.65
CA SER A 300 12.54 -0.50 -2.44
C SER A 300 13.08 -1.16 -1.17
N ASN A 301 14.41 -1.20 -1.00
CA ASN A 301 15.00 -1.67 0.26
C ASN A 301 14.56 -0.80 1.44
N GLY A 302 14.51 0.54 1.26
CA GLY A 302 14.09 1.48 2.29
C GLY A 302 12.65 1.24 2.75
N TYR A 303 11.71 1.06 1.81
CA TYR A 303 10.32 0.78 2.14
C TYR A 303 10.14 -0.62 2.73
N GLY A 304 10.89 -1.61 2.26
CA GLY A 304 10.94 -2.94 2.86
C GLY A 304 11.38 -2.91 4.32
N SER A 305 12.43 -2.14 4.64
CA SER A 305 12.89 -1.91 6.01
C SER A 305 11.88 -1.13 6.86
N TYR A 306 11.14 -0.20 6.26
CA TYR A 306 10.03 0.47 6.93
C TYR A 306 8.93 -0.52 7.34
N ILE A 307 8.48 -1.39 6.42
CA ILE A 307 7.51 -2.44 6.73
C ILE A 307 8.03 -3.39 7.83
N GLN A 308 9.30 -3.77 7.80
CA GLN A 308 9.90 -4.55 8.90
C GLN A 308 9.81 -3.83 10.25
N ALA A 309 10.08 -2.52 10.30
CA ALA A 309 10.01 -1.75 11.53
C ALA A 309 8.58 -1.68 12.07
N VAL A 310 7.59 -1.48 11.18
CA VAL A 310 6.17 -1.53 11.53
C VAL A 310 5.81 -2.89 12.15
N VAL A 311 6.19 -4.00 11.51
CA VAL A 311 5.95 -5.35 12.04
C VAL A 311 6.59 -5.54 13.41
N ARG A 312 7.85 -5.12 13.60
CA ARG A 312 8.55 -5.24 14.89
C ARG A 312 7.89 -4.43 15.99
N ALA A 313 7.39 -3.23 15.68
CA ALA A 313 6.65 -2.43 16.66
C ALA A 313 5.36 -3.13 17.07
N CYS A 314 4.60 -3.72 16.14
CA CYS A 314 3.42 -4.52 16.46
C CYS A 314 3.76 -5.68 17.40
N TRP A 315 4.87 -6.38 17.14
CA TRP A 315 5.34 -7.44 18.03
C TRP A 315 5.72 -6.93 19.40
N ALA A 316 6.43 -5.81 19.51
CA ALA A 316 6.79 -5.23 20.80
C ALA A 316 5.55 -4.86 21.64
N VAL A 317 4.51 -4.31 21.00
CA VAL A 317 3.22 -4.02 21.66
C VAL A 317 2.50 -5.31 22.09
N ARG A 318 2.52 -6.34 21.24
CA ARG A 318 1.91 -7.63 21.59
C ARG A 318 2.65 -8.31 22.74
N ASP A 319 3.98 -8.29 22.73
CA ASP A 319 4.83 -8.94 23.72
C ASP A 319 4.80 -8.23 25.08
N SER A 320 4.41 -6.94 25.12
CA SER A 320 4.16 -6.20 26.37
C SER A 320 2.82 -6.53 27.02
N GLY A 321 2.03 -7.44 26.42
CA GLY A 321 0.73 -7.87 26.93
C GLY A 321 -0.42 -6.92 26.59
N VAL A 322 -0.20 -5.93 25.70
CA VAL A 322 -1.27 -5.04 25.26
C VAL A 322 -2.17 -5.78 24.27
N HIS A 323 -3.43 -5.93 24.65
CA HIS A 323 -4.48 -6.40 23.74
C HIS A 323 -4.98 -5.23 22.89
N PHE A 324 -4.72 -5.29 21.58
CA PHE A 324 -5.24 -4.32 20.63
C PHE A 324 -6.04 -5.02 19.53
N LYS A 325 -6.99 -4.27 18.97
CA LYS A 325 -7.94 -4.73 17.98
C LYS A 325 -7.60 -4.09 16.63
N GLY A 326 -7.63 -4.88 15.56
CA GLY A 326 -7.19 -4.42 14.24
C GLY A 326 -5.70 -4.07 14.20
N TYR A 327 -5.31 -3.15 13.31
CA TYR A 327 -3.92 -2.86 12.94
C TYR A 327 -3.53 -1.39 13.19
N GLY A 328 -4.40 -0.61 13.83
CA GLY A 328 -4.15 0.79 14.21
C GLY A 328 -3.09 0.91 15.30
N VAL A 329 -1.83 0.60 14.97
CA VAL A 329 -0.69 0.68 15.89
C VAL A 329 0.06 2.01 15.80
N GLY A 330 -0.44 2.94 14.97
CA GLY A 330 0.03 4.31 14.77
C GLY A 330 0.49 4.99 16.06
N GLN A 331 -0.35 4.91 17.09
CA GLN A 331 -0.15 5.52 18.41
C GLN A 331 1.04 4.97 19.20
N TYR A 332 1.56 3.79 18.84
CA TYR A 332 2.71 3.16 19.48
C TYR A 332 4.03 3.44 18.76
N PHE A 333 3.99 4.09 17.60
CA PHE A 333 5.19 4.62 16.98
C PHE A 333 5.57 5.93 17.68
N HIS A 334 6.42 5.85 18.70
CA HIS A 334 7.06 7.05 19.24
C HIS A 334 7.97 7.71 18.19
N ASP A 335 8.08 9.05 18.23
CA ASP A 335 8.96 9.86 17.37
C ASP A 335 10.43 9.37 17.34
N GLU A 336 10.87 8.60 18.34
CA GLU A 336 12.20 7.97 18.36
C GLU A 336 12.44 6.97 17.22
N TRP A 337 11.41 6.31 16.70
CA TRP A 337 11.55 5.42 15.54
C TRP A 337 11.85 6.18 14.24
N ILE A 338 11.38 7.43 14.15
CA ILE A 338 11.73 8.36 13.05
C ILE A 338 13.22 8.75 13.13
N TRP A 339 13.81 8.77 14.33
CA TRP A 339 15.24 9.00 14.52
C TRP A 339 16.11 7.76 14.25
N ILE A 340 15.66 6.57 14.61
CA ILE A 340 16.38 5.31 14.32
C ILE A 340 16.49 5.07 12.80
N MET A 341 15.48 5.48 12.01
CA MET A 341 15.56 5.45 10.55
C MET A 341 16.40 6.59 9.94
N LYS A 342 16.79 7.62 10.70
CA LYS A 342 17.73 8.67 10.27
C LYS A 342 19.22 8.30 10.47
N LEU A 343 19.51 7.22 11.21
CA LEU A 343 20.86 6.86 11.66
C LEU A 343 21.46 5.60 10.98
N LYS A 344 20.84 5.09 9.91
CA LYS A 344 21.43 4.03 9.07
C LYS A 344 21.63 4.49 7.64
#